data_AF-A0A0W0XLC5-F1
#
_entry.id   AF-A0A0W0XLC5-F1
#
_cell.length_a   1.000
_cell.length_b   1.000
_cell.length_c   1.000
_cell.angle_alpha   90.00
_cell.angle_beta   90.00
_cell.angle_gamma   90.00
#
_symmetry.space_group_name_H-M   'P 1'
#
loop_
_entity.id
_entity.type
_entity.pdbx_description
1 polymer ?
#
loop_
_entity_poly.entity_id
_entity_poly.type
_entity_poly.pdbx_seq_one_letter_code
_entity_poly.pdbx_strand_id
1 'polypeptide(L)'
;MFMFKPLYRYLFRWESLTKEEVLEADHFFASYSKNSGFKGYIYALNVDLYNALYPNSQDRGYAHVASDSHLKVMFGLLNQQYSYFKEVSDRLFNAFKNYYFLFETLQINEKPQDKVDSFRYAYNVLLCLGDNIEAALDYLDNNCDTRIPWQTLLNYIPPKLPAIEIECWQRLFLEDFIAAKGLFHLAAVIEKALGRPPVNIGEARTAARALQYASRASHPEFAAFCVEHFVPESVYELCISANQENSRQGFKAILSHFNDEQLLEMIEVAPIANLNIATIELLLKSLQTEDRQIKCLRRFESKISNIQKEYEFFKLFDALGSAKAQQQIVTIASVEKLRVYLDCFYTLEMYLKSIKPEFIPDFLSRIVGPEKLNVLVSQEFHYDKLLKFLKPLEIRHLAFLQNLFSLEKLRLFAKSSSSLAAQLSALPLDCHLEYLKDIVGPEQLKTVIGQNYCMLATLLNPVKDIHRKSILFDILGEEEVQATIKSYGDLRARQTIEALIHPEHRKEFRRRLTNAAEKEAKDWVKKQRQIIINNPFKVGLWGMGGGGVDITLPDKSQKRVPGTVGKLWEYSCNARAKKTSYIDAKRDMELCLSQSKKKNDWVTFFSRGKETKRYYKQETAALDENPKNEFSS
;
A
#
# COMPACT_ATOMS: atom_id res chain seq x y z
N MET A 1 34.13 14.23 -9.86
CA MET A 1 35.60 14.18 -9.80
C MET A 1 36.04 13.43 -8.58
N PHE A 2 36.27 12.12 -8.75
CA PHE A 2 37.03 11.36 -7.77
C PHE A 2 38.50 11.79 -7.86
N MET A 3 39.16 11.87 -6.71
CA MET A 3 40.50 12.41 -6.55
C MET A 3 41.36 11.44 -5.75
N PHE A 4 41.48 10.18 -6.20
CA PHE A 4 42.32 9.17 -5.56
C PHE A 4 43.77 9.63 -5.44
N LYS A 5 44.37 10.11 -6.53
CA LYS A 5 45.75 10.56 -6.52
C LYS A 5 45.94 11.85 -5.74
N PRO A 6 45.11 12.91 -5.89
CA PRO A 6 45.21 14.07 -5.01
C PRO A 6 45.04 13.70 -3.53
N LEU A 7 44.06 12.86 -3.17
CA LEU A 7 43.87 12.43 -1.79
C LEU A 7 45.08 11.66 -1.24
N TYR A 8 45.66 10.74 -2.03
CA TYR A 8 46.91 10.07 -1.66
C TYR A 8 48.05 11.07 -1.42
N ARG A 9 48.21 12.05 -2.31
CA ARG A 9 49.26 13.06 -2.16
C ARG A 9 49.02 13.92 -0.92
N TYR A 10 47.78 14.27 -0.61
CA TYR A 10 47.44 15.01 0.61
C TYR A 10 47.76 14.22 1.87
N LEU A 11 47.33 12.96 1.93
CA LEU A 11 47.49 12.12 3.12
C LEU A 11 48.94 11.71 3.36
N PHE A 12 49.66 11.32 2.31
CA PHE A 12 50.95 10.62 2.44
C PHE A 12 52.15 11.38 1.88
N ARG A 13 51.93 12.48 1.15
CA ARG A 13 52.99 13.29 0.54
C ARG A 13 52.82 14.79 0.78
N TRP A 14 52.18 15.15 1.88
CA TRP A 14 51.87 16.52 2.27
C TRP A 14 53.05 17.49 2.12
N GLU A 15 54.23 17.09 2.58
CA GLU A 15 55.45 17.91 2.56
C GLU A 15 55.94 18.27 1.14
N SER A 16 55.51 17.50 0.13
CA SER A 16 55.90 17.68 -1.27
C SER A 16 54.90 18.49 -2.09
N LEU A 17 53.80 18.94 -1.48
CA LEU A 17 52.76 19.68 -2.17
C LEU A 17 53.19 21.12 -2.47
N THR A 18 52.77 21.62 -3.62
CA THR A 18 52.86 23.03 -3.99
C THR A 18 51.87 23.86 -3.16
N LYS A 19 52.05 25.19 -3.17
CA LYS A 19 51.13 26.09 -2.47
C LYS A 19 49.71 26.03 -3.03
N GLU A 20 49.56 25.87 -4.34
CA GLU A 20 48.25 25.69 -4.96
C GLU A 20 47.59 24.38 -4.48
N GLU A 21 48.33 23.26 -4.46
CA GLU A 21 47.80 21.96 -4.00
C GLU A 21 47.40 21.96 -2.52
N VAL A 22 48.11 22.70 -1.67
CA VAL A 22 47.73 22.87 -0.25
C VAL A 22 46.40 23.62 -0.12
N LEU A 23 46.17 24.67 -0.91
CA LEU A 23 44.90 25.40 -0.93
C LEU A 23 43.74 24.52 -1.45
N GLU A 24 44.01 23.68 -2.45
CA GLU A 24 43.02 22.71 -2.95
C GLU A 24 42.69 21.63 -1.92
N ALA A 25 43.70 21.16 -1.16
CA ALA A 25 43.49 20.23 -0.06
C ALA A 25 42.60 20.86 1.03
N ASP A 26 42.85 22.11 1.42
CA ASP A 26 42.01 22.84 2.38
C ASP A 26 40.54 22.87 1.93
N HIS A 27 40.29 23.19 0.66
CA HIS A 27 38.95 23.17 0.08
C HIS A 27 38.33 21.77 0.07
N PHE A 28 39.11 20.75 -0.27
CA PHE A 28 38.66 19.35 -0.27
C PHE A 28 38.22 18.88 1.13
N PHE A 29 39.00 19.20 2.17
CA PHE A 29 38.72 18.75 3.54
C PHE A 29 37.73 19.64 4.30
N ALA A 30 37.52 20.90 3.87
CA ALA A 30 36.62 21.84 4.55
C ALA A 30 35.18 21.34 4.69
N SER A 31 34.67 20.59 3.70
CA SER A 31 33.32 19.99 3.73
C SER A 31 33.16 18.92 4.83
N TYR A 32 34.26 18.40 5.37
CA TYR A 32 34.29 17.35 6.41
C TYR A 32 34.71 17.85 7.80
N SER A 33 34.93 19.17 7.94
CA SER A 33 35.36 19.85 9.16
C SER A 33 34.43 19.69 10.39
N LYS A 34 33.24 19.10 10.23
CA LYS A 34 32.30 18.82 11.34
C LYS A 34 32.34 17.36 11.83
N ASN A 35 33.04 16.45 11.14
CA ASN A 35 33.10 15.03 11.51
C ASN A 35 34.33 14.77 12.40
N SER A 36 34.10 14.64 13.72
CA SER A 36 35.17 14.39 14.70
C SER A 36 35.89 13.04 14.48
N GLY A 37 35.19 12.02 13.97
CA GLY A 37 35.79 10.73 13.63
C GLY A 37 36.75 10.83 12.44
N PHE A 38 36.36 11.58 11.41
CA PHE A 38 37.22 11.86 10.25
C PHE A 38 38.46 12.66 10.65
N LYS A 39 38.29 13.73 11.43
CA LYS A 39 39.41 14.52 11.97
C LYS A 39 40.39 13.69 12.80
N GLY A 40 39.88 12.87 13.73
CA GLY A 40 40.70 11.98 14.54
C GLY A 40 41.44 10.95 13.70
N TYR A 41 40.83 10.48 12.60
CA TYR A 41 41.47 9.57 11.66
C TYR A 41 42.60 10.24 10.87
N ILE A 42 42.40 11.47 10.38
CA ILE A 42 43.47 12.25 9.74
C ILE A 42 44.61 12.53 10.75
N TYR A 43 44.29 12.90 12.00
CA TYR A 43 45.29 13.11 13.06
C TYR A 43 46.15 11.86 13.28
N ALA A 44 45.52 10.68 13.33
CA ALA A 44 46.22 9.43 13.55
C ALA A 44 47.06 8.97 12.33
N LEU A 45 46.72 9.40 11.11
CA LEU A 45 47.47 9.09 9.89
C LEU A 45 48.58 10.09 9.58
N ASN A 46 48.32 11.38 9.72
CA ASN A 46 49.23 12.48 9.39
C ASN A 46 48.95 13.69 10.30
N VAL A 47 49.76 13.83 11.35
CA VAL A 47 49.63 14.89 12.36
C VAL A 47 49.88 16.27 11.76
N ASP A 48 50.82 16.41 10.83
CA ASP A 48 51.17 17.70 10.22
C ASP A 48 50.05 18.21 9.31
N LEU A 49 49.46 17.33 8.50
CA LEU A 49 48.24 17.61 7.74
C LEU A 49 47.09 18.02 8.66
N TYR A 50 46.85 17.28 9.75
CA TYR A 50 45.80 17.62 10.70
C TYR A 50 45.98 19.02 11.29
N ASN A 51 47.19 19.35 11.73
CA ASN A 51 47.49 20.64 12.33
C ASN A 51 47.32 21.79 11.33
N ALA A 52 47.65 21.55 10.05
CA ALA A 52 47.45 22.53 8.98
C ALA A 52 45.96 22.75 8.67
N LEU A 53 45.18 21.68 8.52
CA LEU A 53 43.74 21.75 8.19
C LEU A 53 42.88 22.24 9.36
N TYR A 54 43.26 21.93 10.59
CA TYR A 54 42.42 22.11 11.78
C TYR A 54 43.16 22.76 12.97
N PRO A 55 43.77 23.95 12.80
CA PRO A 55 44.65 24.55 13.81
C PRO A 55 43.97 24.85 15.15
N ASN A 56 42.63 25.06 15.13
CA ASN A 56 41.83 25.37 16.31
C ASN A 56 41.03 24.18 16.85
N SER A 57 41.20 22.99 16.28
CA SER A 57 40.40 21.81 16.63
C SER A 57 40.96 21.08 17.85
N GLN A 58 40.14 20.92 18.89
CA GLN A 58 40.44 20.08 20.06
C GLN A 58 40.07 18.61 19.85
N ASP A 59 39.52 18.25 18.68
CA ASP A 59 39.08 16.90 18.31
C ASP A 59 40.27 15.96 18.05
N ARG A 60 41.09 15.66 19.07
CA ARG A 60 42.18 14.67 19.02
C ARG A 60 41.66 13.22 19.14
N GLY A 61 40.46 12.95 18.64
CA GLY A 61 39.76 11.69 18.86
C GLY A 61 40.64 10.48 18.54
N TYR A 62 40.63 9.47 19.43
CA TYR A 62 41.31 8.19 19.22
C TYR A 62 40.57 7.39 18.13
N ALA A 63 40.69 7.80 16.86
CA ALA A 63 40.30 6.95 15.76
C ALA A 63 41.24 5.74 15.74
N HIS A 64 40.68 4.54 15.80
CA HIS A 64 41.48 3.33 15.72
C HIS A 64 41.99 3.17 14.27
N VAL A 65 43.28 3.43 14.07
CA VAL A 65 43.99 3.14 12.83
C VAL A 65 44.61 1.75 12.95
N ALA A 66 44.44 0.92 11.92
CA ALA A 66 45.05 -0.41 11.89
C ALA A 66 46.57 -0.32 12.03
N SER A 67 47.14 -1.09 12.97
CA SER A 67 48.59 -1.16 13.14
C SER A 67 49.25 -1.90 11.99
N ASP A 68 50.52 -1.60 11.70
CA ASP A 68 51.30 -2.30 10.68
C ASP A 68 51.32 -3.82 10.91
N SER A 69 51.37 -4.28 12.16
CA SER A 69 51.29 -5.70 12.47
C SER A 69 49.96 -6.32 12.05
N HIS A 70 48.85 -5.61 12.27
CA HIS A 70 47.53 -6.07 11.85
C HIS A 70 47.41 -6.07 10.32
N LEU A 71 47.87 -5.00 9.66
CA LEU A 71 47.90 -4.92 8.19
C LEU A 71 48.75 -6.05 7.58
N LYS A 72 49.91 -6.37 8.17
CA LYS A 72 50.77 -7.49 7.71
C LYS A 72 50.06 -8.83 7.84
N VAL A 73 49.37 -9.08 8.95
CA VAL A 73 48.57 -10.29 9.14
C VAL A 73 47.46 -10.37 8.11
N MET A 74 46.69 -9.30 7.92
CA MET A 74 45.58 -9.29 6.96
C MET A 74 46.06 -9.45 5.51
N PHE A 75 47.14 -8.77 5.13
CA PHE A 75 47.74 -8.95 3.82
C PHE A 75 48.28 -10.37 3.62
N GLY A 76 48.93 -10.92 4.65
CA GLY A 76 49.39 -12.31 4.66
C GLY A 76 48.25 -13.32 4.50
N LEU A 77 47.12 -13.12 5.19
CA LEU A 77 45.94 -13.97 5.08
C LEU A 77 45.32 -13.93 3.67
N LEU A 78 45.17 -12.73 3.10
CA LEU A 78 44.67 -12.56 1.73
C LEU A 78 45.63 -13.21 0.71
N ASN A 79 46.93 -12.98 0.85
CA ASN A 79 47.91 -13.60 -0.04
C ASN A 79 48.03 -15.12 0.17
N GLN A 80 47.78 -15.66 1.37
CA GLN A 80 47.69 -17.11 1.58
C GLN A 80 46.45 -17.71 0.91
N GLN A 81 45.33 -16.99 0.94
CA GLN A 81 44.08 -17.43 0.35
C GLN A 81 44.20 -17.55 -1.18
N TYR A 82 44.86 -16.59 -1.83
CA TYR A 82 44.91 -16.47 -3.29
C TYR A 82 46.27 -16.79 -3.93
N SER A 83 47.37 -16.59 -3.19
CA SER A 83 48.75 -16.96 -3.53
C SER A 83 49.34 -16.31 -4.80
N TYR A 84 49.01 -15.04 -5.06
CA TYR A 84 49.48 -14.32 -6.24
C TYR A 84 50.87 -13.71 -6.09
N PHE A 85 51.25 -13.27 -4.89
CA PHE A 85 52.55 -12.67 -4.64
C PHE A 85 53.46 -13.71 -4.00
N LYS A 86 54.47 -14.19 -4.74
CA LYS A 86 55.42 -15.23 -4.28
C LYS A 86 56.23 -14.75 -3.08
N GLU A 87 56.64 -13.48 -3.08
CA GLU A 87 57.34 -12.82 -1.98
C GLU A 87 56.65 -11.50 -1.64
N VAL A 88 56.48 -11.23 -0.34
CA VAL A 88 55.95 -9.95 0.16
C VAL A 88 57.13 -9.05 0.46
N SER A 89 57.49 -8.19 -0.50
CA SER A 89 58.50 -7.15 -0.29
C SER A 89 57.94 -5.99 0.54
N ASP A 90 58.82 -5.22 1.18
CA ASP A 90 58.42 -4.01 1.91
C ASP A 90 57.70 -3.01 1.00
N ARG A 91 58.12 -2.90 -0.27
CA ARG A 91 57.47 -2.03 -1.25
C ARG A 91 56.02 -2.46 -1.51
N LEU A 92 55.79 -3.75 -1.68
CA LEU A 92 54.47 -4.33 -1.93
C LEU A 92 53.55 -4.14 -0.71
N PHE A 93 54.07 -4.39 0.49
CA PHE A 93 53.34 -4.13 1.74
C PHE A 93 53.01 -2.64 1.92
N ASN A 94 53.95 -1.74 1.62
CA ASN A 94 53.72 -0.30 1.70
C ASN A 94 52.65 0.18 0.71
N ALA A 95 52.61 -0.39 -0.51
CA ALA A 95 51.53 -0.12 -1.46
C ALA A 95 50.18 -0.58 -0.91
N PHE A 96 50.08 -1.83 -0.42
CA PHE A 96 48.86 -2.33 0.23
C PHE A 96 48.38 -1.42 1.38
N LYS A 97 49.29 -1.02 2.27
CA LYS A 97 49.03 -0.12 3.40
C LYS A 97 48.45 1.22 2.93
N ASN A 98 49.08 1.83 1.91
CA ASN A 98 48.62 3.12 1.39
C ASN A 98 47.25 3.01 0.71
N TYR A 99 47.00 1.95 -0.07
CA TYR A 99 45.68 1.72 -0.65
C TYR A 99 44.62 1.49 0.43
N TYR A 100 44.92 0.71 1.47
CA TYR A 100 44.01 0.45 2.58
C TYR A 100 43.57 1.75 3.26
N PHE A 101 44.53 2.59 3.65
CA PHE A 101 44.20 3.85 4.31
C PHE A 101 43.49 4.84 3.39
N LEU A 102 43.79 4.82 2.09
CA LEU A 102 43.06 5.62 1.11
C LEU A 102 41.58 5.23 1.05
N PHE A 103 41.27 3.93 0.96
CA PHE A 103 39.89 3.44 0.92
C PHE A 103 39.14 3.63 2.24
N GLU A 104 39.79 3.44 3.38
CA GLU A 104 39.21 3.79 4.70
C GLU A 104 38.86 5.28 4.78
N THR A 105 39.76 6.16 4.30
CA THR A 105 39.50 7.61 4.28
C THR A 105 38.28 7.95 3.42
N LEU A 106 38.16 7.32 2.25
CA LEU A 106 37.02 7.51 1.35
C LEU A 106 35.71 6.99 1.95
N GLN A 107 35.72 5.86 2.65
CA GLN A 107 34.52 5.35 3.32
C GLN A 107 34.02 6.25 4.45
N ILE A 108 34.93 6.76 5.29
CA ILE A 108 34.58 7.69 6.37
C ILE A 108 34.01 9.00 5.79
N ASN A 109 34.50 9.40 4.61
CA ASN A 109 34.01 10.56 3.87
C ASN A 109 32.59 10.32 3.29
N GLU A 110 32.38 9.25 2.52
CA GLU A 110 31.21 9.12 1.64
C GLU A 110 29.91 8.62 2.34
N LYS A 111 29.97 8.12 3.58
CA LYS A 111 28.85 7.40 4.24
C LYS A 111 28.12 6.44 3.27
N PRO A 112 28.83 5.50 2.63
CA PRO A 112 28.21 4.62 1.65
C PRO A 112 27.10 3.78 2.29
N GLN A 113 26.02 3.52 1.54
CA GLN A 113 24.92 2.64 1.99
C GLN A 113 25.40 1.22 2.30
N ASP A 114 26.48 0.79 1.64
CA ASP A 114 27.17 -0.48 1.87
C ASP A 114 28.56 -0.24 2.45
N LYS A 115 28.84 -0.82 3.63
CA LYS A 115 30.19 -0.84 4.20
C LYS A 115 31.07 -1.78 3.37
N VAL A 116 32.15 -1.24 2.80
CA VAL A 116 33.05 -2.01 1.93
C VAL A 116 34.23 -2.56 2.72
N ASP A 117 34.78 -3.71 2.32
CA ASP A 117 35.98 -4.27 2.93
C ASP A 117 37.24 -3.62 2.35
N SER A 118 37.81 -2.64 3.06
CA SER A 118 39.00 -1.90 2.62
C SER A 118 40.23 -2.79 2.44
N PHE A 119 40.37 -3.89 3.18
CA PHE A 119 41.47 -4.84 3.00
C PHE A 119 41.37 -5.52 1.64
N ARG A 120 40.18 -6.01 1.29
CA ARG A 120 39.93 -6.65 -0.01
C ARG A 120 40.18 -5.68 -1.16
N TYR A 121 39.76 -4.43 -1.02
CA TYR A 121 39.94 -3.42 -2.06
C TYR A 121 41.40 -3.04 -2.26
N ALA A 122 42.13 -2.81 -1.16
CA ALA A 122 43.57 -2.58 -1.22
C ALA A 122 44.31 -3.73 -1.90
N TYR A 123 43.92 -4.97 -1.59
CA TYR A 123 44.46 -6.16 -2.23
C TYR A 123 44.13 -6.22 -3.73
N ASN A 124 42.88 -5.93 -4.12
CA ASN A 124 42.46 -5.93 -5.51
C ASN A 124 43.18 -4.85 -6.35
N VAL A 125 43.39 -3.66 -5.81
CA VAL A 125 44.19 -2.62 -6.48
C VAL A 125 45.62 -3.09 -6.65
N LEU A 126 46.23 -3.62 -5.59
CA LEU A 126 47.59 -4.15 -5.67
C LEU A 126 47.70 -5.28 -6.69
N LEU A 127 46.69 -6.15 -6.76
CA LEU A 127 46.62 -7.26 -7.71
C LEU A 127 46.51 -6.77 -9.16
N CYS A 128 45.62 -5.82 -9.43
CA CYS A 128 45.36 -5.34 -10.79
C CYS A 128 46.38 -4.31 -11.28
N LEU A 129 46.85 -3.41 -10.42
CA LEU A 129 47.60 -2.21 -10.82
C LEU A 129 49.02 -2.16 -10.24
N GLY A 130 49.35 -3.07 -9.32
CA GLY A 130 50.70 -3.21 -8.78
C GLY A 130 51.04 -2.20 -7.68
N ASP A 131 52.35 -2.13 -7.38
CA ASP A 131 52.90 -1.38 -6.25
C ASP A 131 53.34 0.05 -6.60
N ASN A 132 53.19 0.47 -7.87
CA ASN A 132 53.40 1.85 -8.29
C ASN A 132 52.13 2.67 -8.01
N ILE A 133 52.06 3.17 -6.77
CA ILE A 133 50.87 3.83 -6.23
C ILE A 133 50.39 4.97 -7.14
N GLU A 134 51.27 5.89 -7.53
CA GLU A 134 50.83 7.06 -8.30
C GLU A 134 50.26 6.66 -9.66
N ALA A 135 50.88 5.71 -10.37
CA ALA A 135 50.38 5.21 -11.64
C ALA A 135 49.05 4.45 -11.49
N ALA A 136 48.89 3.67 -10.42
CA ALA A 136 47.64 2.96 -10.12
C ALA A 136 46.50 3.95 -9.83
N LEU A 137 46.77 5.02 -9.06
CA LEU A 137 45.76 6.02 -8.72
C LEU A 137 45.43 6.93 -9.92
N ASP A 138 46.41 7.29 -10.76
CA ASP A 138 46.16 7.94 -12.06
C ASP A 138 45.20 7.12 -12.92
N TYR A 139 45.41 5.80 -12.96
CA TYR A 139 44.53 4.90 -13.70
C TYR A 139 43.11 4.90 -13.15
N LEU A 140 42.95 4.81 -11.82
CA LEU A 140 41.64 4.83 -11.16
C LEU A 140 40.92 6.16 -11.38
N ASP A 141 41.60 7.29 -11.22
CA ASP A 141 41.01 8.63 -11.44
C ASP A 141 40.49 8.77 -12.87
N ASN A 142 41.28 8.38 -13.87
CA ASN A 142 40.89 8.49 -15.29
C ASN A 142 39.68 7.59 -15.66
N ASN A 143 39.53 6.43 -15.01
CA ASN A 143 38.48 5.47 -15.34
C ASN A 143 37.20 5.62 -14.51
N CYS A 144 37.29 6.20 -13.31
CA CYS A 144 36.16 6.35 -12.40
C CYS A 144 35.38 7.67 -12.58
N ASP A 145 35.95 8.67 -13.24
CA ASP A 145 35.35 10.02 -13.30
C ASP A 145 34.15 10.14 -14.26
N THR A 146 33.95 9.18 -15.19
CA THR A 146 32.89 9.30 -16.21
C THR A 146 32.14 8.03 -16.59
N ARG A 147 32.57 6.83 -16.16
CA ARG A 147 32.07 5.57 -16.73
C ARG A 147 31.52 4.57 -15.70
N ILE A 148 32.27 4.25 -14.66
CA ILE A 148 31.91 3.19 -13.70
C ILE A 148 32.38 3.60 -12.30
N PRO A 149 31.52 3.54 -11.25
CA PRO A 149 31.97 3.76 -9.87
C PRO A 149 33.12 2.82 -9.49
N TRP A 150 34.13 3.34 -8.78
CA TRP A 150 35.30 2.55 -8.37
C TRP A 150 34.93 1.34 -7.52
N GLN A 151 33.87 1.45 -6.72
CA GLN A 151 33.32 0.33 -5.96
C GLN A 151 32.93 -0.81 -6.89
N THR A 152 32.19 -0.52 -7.95
CA THR A 152 31.81 -1.52 -8.96
C THR A 152 33.02 -2.10 -9.69
N LEU A 153 34.02 -1.26 -9.98
CA LEU A 153 35.25 -1.68 -10.65
C LEU A 153 36.03 -2.73 -9.81
N LEU A 154 36.21 -2.43 -8.53
CA LEU A 154 37.04 -3.18 -7.58
C LEU A 154 36.28 -4.22 -6.75
N ASN A 155 34.95 -4.25 -6.82
CA ASN A 155 34.10 -5.26 -6.19
C ASN A 155 34.12 -6.57 -7.01
N TYR A 156 35.27 -7.23 -7.03
CA TYR A 156 35.40 -8.58 -7.55
C TYR A 156 36.16 -9.46 -6.55
N ILE A 157 35.83 -10.74 -6.53
CA ILE A 157 36.55 -11.71 -5.72
C ILE A 157 37.57 -12.37 -6.66
N PRO A 158 38.88 -12.15 -6.46
CA PRO A 158 39.86 -12.78 -7.30
C PRO A 158 39.75 -14.32 -7.18
N PRO A 159 39.95 -15.06 -8.28
CA PRO A 159 39.91 -16.51 -8.24
C PRO A 159 41.10 -17.05 -7.43
N LYS A 160 41.04 -18.32 -7.02
CA LYS A 160 42.24 -19.03 -6.57
C LYS A 160 42.84 -19.72 -7.78
N LEU A 161 44.07 -19.35 -8.15
CA LEU A 161 44.72 -19.88 -9.34
C LEU A 161 46.02 -20.60 -8.99
N PRO A 162 46.48 -21.55 -9.85
CA PRO A 162 47.88 -21.96 -9.88
C PRO A 162 48.82 -20.76 -10.04
N ALA A 163 50.12 -20.97 -9.85
CA ALA A 163 51.13 -19.92 -10.03
C ALA A 163 51.03 -19.29 -11.43
N ILE A 164 50.91 -17.96 -11.45
CA ILE A 164 50.90 -17.10 -12.65
C ILE A 164 51.92 -15.97 -12.47
N GLU A 165 52.29 -15.32 -13.56
CA GLU A 165 53.15 -14.13 -13.52
C GLU A 165 52.30 -12.86 -13.39
N ILE A 166 52.01 -12.47 -12.15
CA ILE A 166 51.04 -11.41 -11.83
C ILE A 166 51.41 -10.05 -12.45
N GLU A 167 52.70 -9.73 -12.55
CA GLU A 167 53.21 -8.48 -13.13
C GLU A 167 52.86 -8.37 -14.63
N CYS A 168 52.76 -9.49 -15.35
CA CYS A 168 52.31 -9.50 -16.74
C CYS A 168 50.82 -9.21 -16.84
N TRP A 169 50.00 -9.78 -15.95
CA TRP A 169 48.56 -9.50 -15.91
C TRP A 169 48.24 -8.08 -15.50
N GLN A 170 49.03 -7.48 -14.60
CA GLN A 170 48.91 -6.07 -14.23
C GLN A 170 49.04 -5.14 -15.44
N ARG A 171 49.93 -5.46 -16.39
CA ARG A 171 50.05 -4.71 -17.65
C ARG A 171 48.78 -4.81 -18.49
N LEU A 172 48.15 -5.98 -18.52
CA LEU A 172 46.87 -6.17 -19.21
C LEU A 172 45.73 -5.39 -18.56
N PHE A 173 45.68 -5.33 -17.22
CA PHE A 173 44.72 -4.49 -16.51
C PHE A 173 44.90 -3.00 -16.82
N LEU A 174 46.15 -2.55 -16.97
CA LEU A 174 46.45 -1.18 -17.39
C LEU A 174 46.09 -0.91 -18.86
N GLU A 175 46.17 -1.92 -19.73
CA GLU A 175 45.78 -1.84 -21.14
C GLU A 175 44.25 -1.78 -21.31
N ASP A 176 43.52 -2.74 -20.74
CA ASP A 176 42.05 -2.85 -20.80
C ASP A 176 41.53 -3.58 -19.55
N PHE A 177 41.20 -2.82 -18.50
CA PHE A 177 40.83 -3.38 -17.20
C PHE A 177 39.60 -4.29 -17.27
N ILE A 178 38.57 -3.90 -18.03
CA ILE A 178 37.31 -4.65 -18.10
C ILE A 178 37.58 -6.02 -18.73
N ALA A 179 38.33 -6.04 -19.83
CA ALA A 179 38.67 -7.29 -20.50
C ALA A 179 39.64 -8.15 -19.70
N ALA A 180 40.68 -7.54 -19.13
CA ALA A 180 41.66 -8.25 -18.31
C ALA A 180 40.99 -8.89 -17.09
N LYS A 181 40.09 -8.17 -16.42
CA LYS A 181 39.27 -8.68 -15.32
C LYS A 181 38.47 -9.92 -15.72
N GLY A 182 37.79 -9.87 -16.88
CA GLY A 182 37.04 -11.01 -17.40
C GLY A 182 37.92 -12.23 -17.71
N LEU A 183 39.11 -11.99 -18.27
CA LEU A 183 40.08 -13.03 -18.63
C LEU A 183 40.85 -13.59 -17.43
N PHE A 184 40.95 -12.84 -16.32
CA PHE A 184 41.83 -13.19 -15.21
C PHE A 184 41.47 -14.54 -14.57
N HIS A 185 40.20 -14.95 -14.61
CA HIS A 185 39.76 -16.27 -14.16
C HIS A 185 40.34 -17.44 -14.97
N LEU A 186 40.83 -17.17 -16.17
CA LEU A 186 41.49 -18.13 -17.05
C LEU A 186 43.01 -17.95 -17.08
N ALA A 187 43.60 -17.07 -16.24
CA ALA A 187 44.98 -16.65 -16.38
C ALA A 187 45.98 -17.81 -16.44
N ALA A 188 45.93 -18.73 -15.47
CA ALA A 188 46.82 -19.90 -15.47
C ALA A 188 46.63 -20.83 -16.69
N VAL A 189 45.40 -20.91 -17.22
CA VAL A 189 45.10 -21.71 -18.40
C VAL A 189 45.66 -21.06 -19.66
N ILE A 190 45.52 -19.73 -19.77
CA ILE A 190 46.06 -18.92 -20.86
C ILE A 190 47.60 -19.01 -20.88
N GLU A 191 48.26 -18.82 -19.74
CA GLU A 191 49.72 -18.91 -19.65
C GLU A 191 50.22 -20.31 -20.03
N LYS A 192 49.55 -21.36 -19.55
CA LYS A 192 49.87 -22.73 -19.91
C LYS A 192 49.70 -23.00 -21.40
N ALA A 193 48.64 -22.48 -22.01
CA ALA A 193 48.38 -22.65 -23.45
C ALA A 193 49.42 -21.92 -24.31
N LEU A 194 49.87 -20.74 -23.88
CA LEU A 194 50.91 -19.96 -24.55
C LEU A 194 52.33 -20.43 -24.23
N GLY A 195 52.52 -21.21 -23.16
CA GLY A 195 53.83 -21.56 -22.60
C GLY A 195 54.57 -20.38 -21.95
N ARG A 196 53.91 -19.22 -21.84
CA ARG A 196 54.41 -17.97 -21.27
C ARG A 196 53.25 -17.04 -20.91
N PRO A 197 53.49 -15.96 -20.16
CA PRO A 197 52.49 -14.91 -19.97
C PRO A 197 52.10 -14.22 -21.29
N PRO A 198 50.83 -13.77 -21.43
CA PRO A 198 50.39 -12.98 -22.56
C PRO A 198 51.08 -11.61 -22.59
N VAL A 199 51.39 -11.11 -23.79
CA VAL A 199 52.09 -9.83 -24.01
C VAL A 199 51.11 -8.65 -24.12
N ASN A 200 49.88 -8.89 -24.59
CA ASN A 200 48.82 -7.89 -24.73
C ASN A 200 47.42 -8.52 -24.62
N ILE A 201 46.38 -7.68 -24.51
CA ILE A 201 45.01 -8.15 -24.29
C ILE A 201 44.48 -8.96 -25.48
N GLY A 202 44.91 -8.62 -26.70
CA GLY A 202 44.52 -9.34 -27.92
C GLY A 202 45.02 -10.78 -27.92
N GLU A 203 46.27 -11.01 -27.52
CA GLU A 203 46.84 -12.34 -27.37
C GLU A 203 46.13 -13.15 -26.29
N ALA A 204 45.84 -12.54 -25.13
CA ALA A 204 45.10 -13.18 -24.05
C ALA A 204 43.68 -13.61 -24.52
N ARG A 205 42.97 -12.74 -25.26
CA ARG A 205 41.66 -13.06 -25.85
C ARG A 205 41.74 -14.20 -26.85
N THR A 206 42.71 -14.17 -27.76
CA THR A 206 42.88 -15.24 -28.76
C THR A 206 43.20 -16.57 -28.10
N ALA A 207 44.09 -16.58 -27.11
CA ALA A 207 44.42 -17.77 -26.33
C ALA A 207 43.20 -18.31 -25.58
N ALA A 208 42.43 -17.43 -24.92
CA ALA A 208 41.22 -17.80 -24.20
C ALA A 208 40.14 -18.39 -25.13
N ARG A 209 39.93 -17.79 -26.30
CA ARG A 209 38.97 -18.28 -27.31
C ARG A 209 39.41 -19.60 -27.97
N ALA A 210 40.70 -19.90 -27.98
CA ALA A 210 41.22 -21.17 -28.49
C ALA A 210 41.04 -22.34 -27.50
N LEU A 211 40.68 -22.06 -26.25
CA LEU A 211 40.41 -23.09 -25.24
C LEU A 211 39.16 -23.90 -25.64
N GLN A 212 39.23 -25.20 -25.43
CA GLN A 212 38.13 -26.13 -25.71
C GLN A 212 37.71 -26.80 -24.42
N TYR A 213 36.43 -26.66 -24.06
CA TYR A 213 35.87 -27.43 -22.95
C TYR A 213 35.76 -28.89 -23.33
N ALA A 214 36.11 -29.78 -22.39
CA ALA A 214 36.05 -31.22 -22.59
C ALA A 214 34.63 -31.68 -22.98
N SER A 215 33.60 -31.14 -22.31
CA SER A 215 32.20 -31.51 -22.54
C SER A 215 31.49 -30.62 -23.58
N ARG A 216 32.23 -29.91 -24.46
CA ARG A 216 31.62 -29.03 -25.47
C ARG A 216 30.70 -29.75 -26.44
N ALA A 217 30.95 -31.05 -26.70
CA ALA A 217 30.17 -31.84 -27.65
C ALA A 217 28.72 -32.04 -27.18
N SER A 218 28.47 -32.03 -25.87
CA SER A 218 27.13 -32.19 -25.28
C SER A 218 26.28 -30.93 -25.39
N HIS A 219 26.91 -29.74 -25.32
CA HIS A 219 26.23 -28.44 -25.37
C HIS A 219 27.05 -27.41 -26.18
N PRO A 220 27.14 -27.57 -27.51
CA PRO A 220 28.08 -26.80 -28.33
C PRO A 220 27.78 -25.30 -28.39
N GLU A 221 26.51 -24.91 -28.47
CA GLU A 221 26.10 -23.49 -28.48
C GLU A 221 26.39 -22.81 -27.15
N PHE A 222 26.06 -23.47 -26.02
CA PHE A 222 26.36 -22.97 -24.69
C PHE A 222 27.86 -22.88 -24.42
N ALA A 223 28.63 -23.87 -24.89
CA ALA A 223 30.09 -23.87 -24.80
C ALA A 223 30.68 -22.73 -25.62
N ALA A 224 30.22 -22.48 -26.85
CA ALA A 224 30.68 -21.37 -27.68
C ALA A 224 30.41 -20.02 -27.01
N PHE A 225 29.21 -19.84 -26.46
CA PHE A 225 28.87 -18.66 -25.68
C PHE A 225 29.78 -18.47 -24.46
N CYS A 226 29.97 -19.54 -23.68
CA CYS A 226 30.84 -19.52 -22.50
C CYS A 226 32.29 -19.20 -22.86
N VAL A 227 32.81 -19.71 -23.98
CA VAL A 227 34.15 -19.39 -24.48
C VAL A 227 34.24 -17.92 -24.92
N GLU A 228 33.24 -17.42 -25.63
CA GLU A 228 33.21 -16.03 -26.10
C GLU A 228 33.18 -15.03 -24.94
N HIS A 229 32.48 -15.36 -23.86
CA HIS A 229 32.39 -14.54 -22.65
C HIS A 229 33.34 -14.98 -21.51
N PHE A 230 34.37 -15.76 -21.85
CA PHE A 230 35.47 -16.16 -20.96
C PHE A 230 35.04 -16.85 -19.64
N VAL A 231 33.94 -17.59 -19.68
CA VAL A 231 33.45 -18.38 -18.54
C VAL A 231 34.44 -19.52 -18.25
N PRO A 232 34.86 -19.74 -16.99
CA PRO A 232 35.72 -20.88 -16.65
C PRO A 232 35.06 -22.22 -16.95
N GLU A 233 35.84 -23.20 -17.41
CA GLU A 233 35.34 -24.56 -17.68
C GLU A 233 34.65 -25.16 -16.45
N SER A 234 35.18 -24.94 -15.25
CA SER A 234 34.56 -25.40 -14.00
C SER A 234 33.16 -24.83 -13.76
N VAL A 235 32.90 -23.58 -14.19
CA VAL A 235 31.57 -22.95 -14.09
C VAL A 235 30.65 -23.48 -15.19
N TYR A 236 31.16 -23.66 -16.40
CA TYR A 236 30.43 -24.31 -17.50
C TYR A 236 29.97 -25.72 -17.10
N GLU A 237 30.87 -26.55 -16.55
CA GLU A 237 30.58 -27.90 -16.08
C GLU A 237 29.53 -27.93 -14.96
N LEU A 238 29.55 -26.94 -14.06
CA LEU A 238 28.48 -26.76 -13.08
C LEU A 238 27.15 -26.50 -13.79
N CYS A 239 27.08 -25.56 -14.73
CA CYS A 239 25.85 -25.21 -15.44
C CYS A 239 25.21 -26.40 -16.18
N ILE A 240 26.04 -27.25 -16.80
CA ILE A 240 25.58 -28.44 -17.53
C ILE A 240 25.43 -29.68 -16.62
N SER A 241 25.69 -29.57 -15.33
CA SER A 241 25.59 -30.71 -14.40
C SER A 241 24.17 -31.25 -14.29
N ALA A 242 24.01 -32.57 -14.26
CA ALA A 242 22.73 -33.22 -13.97
C ALA A 242 22.25 -32.96 -12.53
N ASN A 243 23.16 -32.57 -11.62
CA ASN A 243 22.78 -32.12 -10.28
C ASN A 243 22.24 -30.68 -10.36
N GLN A 244 20.95 -30.53 -10.09
CA GLN A 244 20.25 -29.26 -10.25
C GLN A 244 20.78 -28.13 -9.34
N GLU A 245 21.30 -28.46 -8.16
CA GLU A 245 21.89 -27.46 -7.26
C GLU A 245 23.23 -26.96 -7.81
N ASN A 246 24.05 -27.86 -8.37
CA ASN A 246 25.28 -27.49 -9.06
C ASN A 246 24.99 -26.63 -10.30
N SER A 247 23.99 -27.00 -11.11
CA SER A 247 23.54 -26.20 -12.26
C SER A 247 23.15 -24.80 -11.82
N ARG A 248 22.32 -24.67 -10.78
CA ARG A 248 21.93 -23.37 -10.21
C ARG A 248 23.14 -22.56 -9.75
N GLN A 249 24.11 -23.17 -9.08
CA GLN A 249 25.33 -22.51 -8.63
C GLN A 249 26.17 -22.00 -9.81
N GLY A 250 26.29 -22.79 -10.87
CA GLY A 250 26.96 -22.39 -12.11
C GLY A 250 26.33 -21.13 -12.72
N PHE A 251 25.01 -21.15 -12.95
CA PHE A 251 24.30 -19.98 -13.47
C PHE A 251 24.42 -18.77 -12.54
N LYS A 252 24.31 -18.98 -11.22
CA LYS A 252 24.49 -17.90 -10.24
C LYS A 252 25.88 -17.26 -10.33
N ALA A 253 26.93 -18.04 -10.57
CA ALA A 253 28.28 -17.53 -10.74
C ALA A 253 28.38 -16.62 -11.99
N ILE A 254 27.75 -17.01 -13.10
CA ILE A 254 27.71 -16.22 -14.33
C ILE A 254 26.95 -14.89 -14.13
N LEU A 255 25.79 -14.93 -13.46
CA LEU A 255 24.92 -13.76 -13.27
C LEU A 255 25.60 -12.56 -12.59
N SER A 256 26.63 -12.80 -11.78
CA SER A 256 27.32 -11.73 -11.05
C SER A 256 28.23 -10.84 -11.92
N HIS A 257 28.42 -11.22 -13.18
CA HIS A 257 29.42 -10.58 -14.06
C HIS A 257 28.87 -10.13 -15.41
N PHE A 258 27.62 -10.47 -15.73
CA PHE A 258 27.06 -10.26 -17.07
C PHE A 258 26.08 -9.09 -17.07
N ASN A 259 26.10 -8.33 -18.16
CA ASN A 259 25.07 -7.34 -18.43
C ASN A 259 23.81 -8.01 -18.98
N ASP A 260 22.71 -7.27 -18.98
CA ASP A 260 21.40 -7.74 -19.43
C ASP A 260 21.36 -8.34 -20.85
N GLU A 261 22.21 -7.89 -21.78
CA GLU A 261 22.26 -8.41 -23.16
C GLU A 261 22.96 -9.78 -23.19
N GLN A 262 24.08 -9.89 -22.49
CA GLN A 262 24.81 -11.16 -22.31
C GLN A 262 23.95 -12.19 -21.58
N LEU A 263 23.13 -11.75 -20.62
CA LEU A 263 22.17 -12.61 -19.93
C LEU A 263 21.11 -13.17 -20.87
N LEU A 264 20.61 -12.36 -21.80
CA LEU A 264 19.62 -12.82 -22.77
C LEU A 264 20.23 -13.83 -23.75
N GLU A 265 21.42 -13.54 -24.27
CA GLU A 265 22.16 -14.45 -25.15
C GLU A 265 22.44 -15.79 -24.44
N MET A 266 22.87 -15.75 -23.17
CA MET A 266 23.04 -16.95 -22.34
C MET A 266 21.76 -17.78 -22.26
N ILE A 267 20.62 -17.13 -22.03
CA ILE A 267 19.33 -17.82 -21.90
C ILE A 267 18.95 -18.54 -23.20
N GLU A 268 19.22 -17.93 -24.36
CA GLU A 268 18.92 -18.54 -25.66
C GLU A 268 19.69 -19.84 -25.86
N VAL A 269 20.96 -19.88 -25.45
CA VAL A 269 21.85 -21.04 -25.63
C VAL A 269 21.93 -21.97 -24.42
N ALA A 270 21.25 -21.67 -23.31
CA ALA A 270 21.33 -22.44 -22.06
C ALA A 270 20.84 -23.90 -22.19
N PRO A 271 21.50 -24.88 -21.53
CA PRO A 271 21.10 -26.28 -21.53
C PRO A 271 19.76 -26.53 -20.80
N ILE A 272 18.66 -26.64 -21.55
CA ILE A 272 17.31 -26.82 -20.97
C ILE A 272 17.19 -28.07 -20.11
N ALA A 273 17.78 -29.20 -20.52
CA ALA A 273 17.56 -30.50 -19.89
C ALA A 273 17.84 -30.49 -18.38
N ASN A 274 18.89 -29.79 -17.96
CA ASN A 274 19.42 -29.83 -16.58
C ASN A 274 18.91 -28.68 -15.70
N LEU A 275 18.17 -27.73 -16.28
CA LEU A 275 17.58 -26.60 -15.57
C LEU A 275 16.36 -27.03 -14.73
N ASN A 276 16.33 -26.55 -13.48
CA ASN A 276 15.18 -26.64 -12.59
C ASN A 276 14.44 -25.31 -12.50
N ILE A 277 13.26 -25.32 -11.88
CA ILE A 277 12.41 -24.12 -11.77
C ILE A 277 13.09 -23.01 -10.95
N ALA A 278 13.87 -23.37 -9.92
CA ALA A 278 14.59 -22.39 -9.10
C ALA A 278 15.67 -21.63 -9.90
N THR A 279 16.30 -22.27 -10.88
CA THR A 279 17.24 -21.61 -11.78
C THR A 279 16.50 -20.71 -12.77
N ILE A 280 15.36 -21.14 -13.32
CA ILE A 280 14.54 -20.28 -14.19
C ILE A 280 14.05 -19.04 -13.42
N GLU A 281 13.61 -19.21 -12.17
CA GLU A 281 13.25 -18.11 -11.27
C GLU A 281 14.41 -17.13 -11.07
N LEU A 282 15.62 -17.64 -10.83
CA LEU A 282 16.84 -16.85 -10.67
C LEU A 282 17.15 -16.03 -11.94
N LEU A 283 17.02 -16.64 -13.12
CA LEU A 283 17.23 -15.97 -14.40
C LEU A 283 16.19 -14.86 -14.63
N LEU A 284 14.90 -15.14 -14.39
CA LEU A 284 13.82 -14.16 -14.55
C LEU A 284 13.98 -12.94 -13.64
N LYS A 285 14.42 -13.14 -12.40
CA LYS A 285 14.72 -12.05 -11.45
C LYS A 285 15.87 -11.16 -11.89
N SER A 286 16.77 -11.68 -12.71
CA SER A 286 17.95 -10.96 -13.20
C SER A 286 17.66 -10.14 -14.45
N LEU A 287 16.50 -10.32 -15.09
CA LEU A 287 16.11 -9.58 -16.30
C LEU A 287 15.30 -8.33 -15.94
N GLN A 288 15.73 -7.16 -16.42
CA GLN A 288 15.13 -5.88 -16.02
C GLN A 288 13.86 -5.51 -16.79
N THR A 289 13.66 -6.05 -18.00
CA THR A 289 12.58 -5.62 -18.91
C THR A 289 11.53 -6.70 -19.15
N GLU A 290 10.28 -6.29 -19.36
CA GLU A 290 9.15 -7.16 -19.74
C GLU A 290 9.45 -8.07 -20.94
N ASP A 291 9.96 -7.52 -22.05
CA ASP A 291 10.22 -8.30 -23.27
C ASP A 291 11.25 -9.40 -23.06
N ARG A 292 12.30 -9.13 -22.26
CA ARG A 292 13.31 -10.13 -21.92
C ARG A 292 12.74 -11.23 -21.03
N GLN A 293 11.92 -10.89 -20.04
CA GLN A 293 11.23 -11.88 -19.22
C GLN A 293 10.32 -12.77 -20.08
N ILE A 294 9.59 -12.19 -21.04
CA ILE A 294 8.75 -12.94 -21.98
C ILE A 294 9.60 -13.88 -22.86
N LYS A 295 10.74 -13.42 -23.39
CA LYS A 295 11.66 -14.29 -24.15
C LYS A 295 12.17 -15.46 -23.31
N CYS A 296 12.58 -15.21 -22.06
CA CYS A 296 13.02 -16.24 -21.13
C CYS A 296 11.90 -17.27 -20.85
N LEU A 297 10.67 -16.80 -20.60
CA LEU A 297 9.52 -17.67 -20.39
C LEU A 297 9.26 -18.58 -21.61
N ARG A 298 9.30 -18.03 -22.82
CA ARG A 298 9.13 -18.80 -24.08
C ARG A 298 10.25 -19.82 -24.27
N ARG A 299 11.50 -19.45 -23.98
CA ARG A 299 12.65 -20.36 -24.10
C ARG A 299 12.49 -21.60 -23.20
N PHE A 300 11.95 -21.42 -22.00
CA PHE A 300 11.76 -22.50 -21.03
C PHE A 300 10.32 -23.00 -20.94
N GLU A 301 9.51 -22.76 -21.98
CA GLU A 301 8.08 -23.10 -22.00
C GLU A 301 7.81 -24.56 -21.63
N SER A 302 8.59 -25.51 -22.19
CA SER A 302 8.43 -26.94 -21.91
C SER A 302 8.70 -27.33 -20.45
N LYS A 303 9.53 -26.58 -19.72
CA LYS A 303 9.77 -26.80 -18.29
C LYS A 303 8.65 -26.20 -17.46
N ILE A 304 8.20 -25.00 -17.84
CA ILE A 304 7.13 -24.27 -17.14
C ILE A 304 5.79 -24.99 -17.27
N SER A 305 5.45 -25.48 -18.46
CA SER A 305 4.21 -26.24 -18.69
C SER A 305 4.16 -27.54 -17.87
N ASN A 306 5.31 -28.10 -17.53
CA ASN A 306 5.44 -29.33 -16.75
C ASN A 306 5.60 -29.13 -15.23
N ILE A 307 5.50 -27.91 -14.71
CA ILE A 307 5.57 -27.67 -13.25
C ILE A 307 4.46 -28.43 -12.53
N GLN A 308 4.78 -29.47 -11.75
CA GLN A 308 3.75 -30.22 -11.03
C GLN A 308 3.38 -29.56 -9.70
N LYS A 309 4.38 -28.97 -9.04
CA LYS A 309 4.25 -28.43 -7.68
C LYS A 309 3.77 -26.99 -7.72
N GLU A 310 2.64 -26.76 -7.07
CA GLU A 310 2.00 -25.44 -6.92
C GLU A 310 2.99 -24.36 -6.46
N TYR A 311 3.71 -24.60 -5.36
CA TYR A 311 4.63 -23.60 -4.82
C TYR A 311 5.75 -23.19 -5.79
N GLU A 312 6.16 -24.07 -6.71
CA GLU A 312 7.20 -23.77 -7.70
C GLU A 312 6.65 -22.84 -8.79
N PHE A 313 5.40 -23.05 -9.21
CA PHE A 313 4.72 -22.15 -10.13
C PHE A 313 4.60 -20.75 -9.52
N PHE A 314 4.16 -20.63 -8.27
CA PHE A 314 3.95 -19.33 -7.65
C PHE A 314 5.23 -18.57 -7.36
N LYS A 315 6.32 -19.25 -7.01
CA LYS A 315 7.64 -18.60 -6.93
C LYS A 315 8.08 -18.02 -8.27
N LEU A 316 7.87 -18.77 -9.35
CA LEU A 316 8.17 -18.32 -10.71
C LEU A 316 7.28 -17.13 -11.11
N PHE A 317 5.99 -17.19 -10.76
CA PHE A 317 5.00 -16.16 -11.06
C PHE A 317 5.24 -14.84 -10.31
N ASP A 318 5.65 -14.93 -9.04
CA ASP A 318 5.99 -13.79 -8.17
C ASP A 318 7.31 -13.10 -8.61
N ALA A 319 8.23 -13.86 -9.22
CA ALA A 319 9.49 -13.35 -9.77
C ALA A 319 9.30 -12.40 -10.96
N LEU A 320 8.13 -12.36 -11.59
CA LEU A 320 7.88 -11.57 -12.79
C LEU A 320 7.65 -10.09 -12.47
N GLY A 321 8.27 -9.22 -13.25
CA GLY A 321 8.26 -7.77 -13.03
C GLY A 321 7.01 -7.08 -13.56
N SER A 322 6.25 -7.73 -14.45
CA SER A 322 5.15 -7.11 -15.19
C SER A 322 3.91 -7.99 -15.30
N ALA A 323 2.76 -7.34 -15.50
CA ALA A 323 1.48 -7.98 -15.76
C ALA A 323 1.50 -8.81 -17.05
N LYS A 324 2.15 -8.36 -18.13
CA LYS A 324 2.19 -9.12 -19.39
C LYS A 324 3.07 -10.36 -19.29
N ALA A 325 4.17 -10.32 -18.54
CA ALA A 325 4.95 -11.51 -18.25
C ALA A 325 4.12 -12.52 -17.43
N GLN A 326 3.35 -12.03 -16.43
CA GLN A 326 2.40 -12.86 -15.67
C GLN A 326 1.29 -13.44 -16.55
N GLN A 327 0.85 -12.74 -17.58
CA GLN A 327 -0.07 -13.29 -18.57
C GLN A 327 0.59 -14.40 -19.41
N GLN A 328 1.82 -14.20 -19.88
CA GLN A 328 2.54 -15.17 -20.71
C GLN A 328 2.79 -16.50 -19.98
N ILE A 329 3.22 -16.46 -18.72
CA ILE A 329 3.44 -17.68 -17.92
C ILE A 329 2.13 -18.46 -17.72
N VAL A 330 0.99 -17.78 -17.58
CA VAL A 330 -0.32 -18.44 -17.49
C VAL A 330 -0.68 -19.11 -18.81
N THR A 331 -0.44 -18.46 -19.94
CA THR A 331 -0.65 -19.06 -21.26
C THR A 331 0.15 -20.35 -21.43
N ILE A 332 1.41 -20.36 -20.94
CA ILE A 332 2.28 -21.54 -20.98
C ILE A 332 1.80 -22.66 -20.06
N ALA A 333 1.41 -22.34 -18.82
CA ALA A 333 1.01 -23.34 -17.83
C ALA A 333 -0.41 -23.90 -18.05
N SER A 334 -1.21 -23.26 -18.91
CA SER A 334 -2.66 -23.43 -19.12
C SER A 334 -3.53 -22.91 -17.96
N VAL A 335 -4.69 -22.37 -18.31
CA VAL A 335 -5.66 -21.83 -17.35
C VAL A 335 -6.24 -22.94 -16.47
N GLU A 336 -6.50 -24.10 -17.06
CA GLU A 336 -7.12 -25.25 -16.41
C GLU A 336 -6.28 -25.74 -15.24
N LYS A 337 -4.96 -25.83 -15.45
CA LYS A 337 -4.02 -26.25 -14.42
C LYS A 337 -4.00 -25.28 -13.23
N LEU A 338 -4.07 -23.98 -13.49
CA LEU A 338 -4.10 -22.97 -12.43
C LEU A 338 -5.41 -22.97 -11.65
N ARG A 339 -6.55 -23.25 -12.32
CA ARG A 339 -7.84 -23.42 -11.64
C ARG A 339 -7.83 -24.59 -10.66
N VAL A 340 -7.03 -25.63 -10.91
CA VAL A 340 -6.88 -26.77 -10.00
C VAL A 340 -6.16 -26.37 -8.71
N TYR A 341 -5.14 -25.49 -8.80
CA TYR A 341 -4.44 -24.97 -7.61
C TYR A 341 -5.31 -24.07 -6.73
N LEU A 342 -6.45 -23.60 -7.22
CA LEU A 342 -7.39 -22.78 -6.46
C LEU A 342 -8.42 -23.67 -5.77
N ASP A 343 -8.08 -24.27 -4.64
CA ASP A 343 -8.97 -25.15 -3.89
C ASP A 343 -9.87 -24.41 -2.89
N CYS A 344 -9.35 -23.33 -2.28
CA CYS A 344 -10.05 -22.54 -1.29
C CYS A 344 -9.74 -21.03 -1.42
N PHE A 345 -10.49 -20.21 -0.69
CA PHE A 345 -10.32 -18.76 -0.71
C PHE A 345 -8.94 -18.30 -0.21
N TYR A 346 -8.36 -19.02 0.76
CA TYR A 346 -7.04 -18.66 1.29
C TYR A 346 -5.96 -18.73 0.20
N THR A 347 -6.02 -19.76 -0.65
CA THR A 347 -5.13 -19.94 -1.78
C THR A 347 -5.31 -18.81 -2.82
N LEU A 348 -6.55 -18.45 -3.12
CA LEU A 348 -6.85 -17.27 -3.95
C LEU A 348 -6.29 -15.97 -3.36
N GLU A 349 -6.47 -15.75 -2.05
CA GLU A 349 -5.98 -14.57 -1.34
C GLU A 349 -4.45 -14.48 -1.36
N MET A 350 -3.74 -15.60 -1.20
CA MET A 350 -2.29 -15.64 -1.35
C MET A 350 -1.85 -15.22 -2.75
N TYR A 351 -2.56 -15.68 -3.79
CA TYR A 351 -2.18 -15.37 -5.17
C TYR A 351 -2.48 -13.93 -5.55
N LEU A 352 -3.60 -13.37 -5.10
CA LEU A 352 -3.92 -11.96 -5.31
C LEU A 352 -2.86 -11.01 -4.70
N LYS A 353 -2.06 -11.46 -3.72
CA LYS A 353 -0.93 -10.70 -3.18
C LYS A 353 0.33 -10.73 -4.05
N SER A 354 0.50 -11.77 -4.86
CA SER A 354 1.66 -11.95 -5.77
C SER A 354 1.37 -11.51 -7.20
N ILE A 355 0.12 -11.26 -7.56
CA ILE A 355 -0.30 -10.78 -8.87
C ILE A 355 -0.10 -9.25 -8.97
N LYS A 356 0.39 -8.78 -10.12
CA LYS A 356 0.46 -7.33 -10.40
C LYS A 356 -0.96 -6.76 -10.49
N PRO A 357 -1.25 -5.58 -9.88
CA PRO A 357 -2.59 -5.01 -9.83
C PRO A 357 -3.31 -4.98 -11.19
N GLU A 358 -2.59 -4.66 -12.26
CA GLU A 358 -3.10 -4.55 -13.62
C GLU A 358 -3.57 -5.91 -14.20
N PHE A 359 -3.03 -7.02 -13.68
CA PHE A 359 -3.39 -8.37 -14.11
C PHE A 359 -4.53 -8.99 -13.29
N ILE A 360 -4.84 -8.44 -12.11
CA ILE A 360 -5.91 -8.96 -11.23
C ILE A 360 -7.26 -9.11 -11.96
N PRO A 361 -7.73 -8.14 -12.77
CA PRO A 361 -9.02 -8.25 -13.44
C PRO A 361 -9.09 -9.43 -14.42
N ASP A 362 -8.03 -9.61 -15.21
CA ASP A 362 -7.91 -10.72 -16.17
C ASP A 362 -7.76 -12.06 -15.43
N PHE A 363 -7.00 -12.07 -14.33
CA PHE A 363 -6.86 -13.26 -13.49
C PHE A 363 -8.21 -13.71 -12.92
N LEU A 364 -8.97 -12.81 -12.31
CA LEU A 364 -10.28 -13.16 -11.74
C LEU A 364 -11.30 -13.58 -12.81
N SER A 365 -11.39 -12.83 -13.92
CA SER A 365 -12.42 -13.05 -14.94
C SER A 365 -12.13 -14.23 -15.88
N ARG A 366 -10.88 -14.41 -16.31
CA ARG A 366 -10.51 -15.44 -17.31
C ARG A 366 -9.89 -16.65 -16.66
N ILE A 367 -8.97 -16.44 -15.70
CA ILE A 367 -8.20 -17.53 -15.11
C ILE A 367 -9.00 -18.24 -14.03
N VAL A 368 -9.48 -17.55 -13.00
CA VAL A 368 -10.35 -18.16 -11.99
C VAL A 368 -11.72 -18.45 -12.61
N GLY A 369 -12.33 -17.42 -13.20
CA GLY A 369 -13.64 -17.51 -13.82
C GLY A 369 -14.79 -17.42 -12.79
N PRO A 370 -15.99 -17.02 -13.24
CA PRO A 370 -17.14 -16.74 -12.36
C PRO A 370 -17.63 -17.99 -11.61
N GLU A 371 -17.65 -19.15 -12.25
CA GLU A 371 -18.09 -20.41 -11.63
C GLU A 371 -17.21 -20.78 -10.44
N LYS A 372 -15.89 -20.75 -10.63
CA LYS A 372 -14.93 -21.07 -9.58
C LYS A 372 -14.92 -19.99 -8.50
N LEU A 373 -15.00 -18.71 -8.88
CA LEU A 373 -15.12 -17.60 -7.91
C LEU A 373 -16.35 -17.73 -7.02
N ASN A 374 -17.49 -18.19 -7.56
CA ASN A 374 -18.71 -18.42 -6.76
C ASN A 374 -18.54 -19.50 -5.68
N VAL A 375 -17.67 -20.49 -5.94
CA VAL A 375 -17.31 -21.55 -4.97
C VAL A 375 -16.30 -21.03 -3.95
N LEU A 376 -15.25 -20.34 -4.41
CA LEU A 376 -14.18 -19.83 -3.55
C LEU A 376 -14.70 -18.72 -2.62
N VAL A 377 -15.46 -17.78 -3.17
CA VAL A 377 -16.10 -16.69 -2.41
C VAL A 377 -17.45 -17.19 -1.89
N SER A 378 -17.39 -18.12 -0.95
CA SER A 378 -18.57 -18.75 -0.34
C SER A 378 -19.19 -17.92 0.79
N GLN A 379 -18.38 -17.12 1.49
CA GLN A 379 -18.76 -16.41 2.71
C GLN A 379 -18.59 -14.90 2.56
N GLU A 380 -19.31 -14.14 3.39
CA GLU A 380 -19.30 -12.68 3.40
C GLU A 380 -17.88 -12.10 3.57
N PHE A 381 -17.11 -12.59 4.54
CA PHE A 381 -15.77 -12.05 4.76
C PHE A 381 -14.79 -12.36 3.59
N HIS A 382 -15.04 -13.42 2.79
CA HIS A 382 -14.29 -13.68 1.57
C HIS A 382 -14.54 -12.56 0.55
N TYR A 383 -15.82 -12.18 0.40
CA TYR A 383 -16.22 -11.09 -0.49
C TYR A 383 -15.63 -9.75 -0.03
N ASP A 384 -15.68 -9.45 1.27
CA ASP A 384 -15.10 -8.21 1.81
C ASP A 384 -13.59 -8.12 1.58
N LYS A 385 -12.87 -9.24 1.71
CA LYS A 385 -11.44 -9.31 1.39
C LYS A 385 -11.19 -9.11 -0.10
N LEU A 386 -11.99 -9.72 -0.97
CA LEU A 386 -11.88 -9.54 -2.42
C LEU A 386 -12.08 -8.06 -2.80
N LEU A 387 -13.08 -7.38 -2.23
CA LEU A 387 -13.31 -5.95 -2.49
C LEU A 387 -12.08 -5.10 -2.13
N LYS A 388 -11.36 -5.43 -1.05
CA LYS A 388 -10.12 -4.71 -0.67
C LYS A 388 -9.02 -4.83 -1.74
N PHE A 389 -8.91 -5.97 -2.42
CA PHE A 389 -7.97 -6.13 -3.55
C PHE A 389 -8.41 -5.36 -4.79
N LEU A 390 -9.72 -5.22 -5.01
CA LEU A 390 -10.26 -4.49 -6.16
C LEU A 390 -10.23 -2.97 -5.97
N LYS A 391 -10.34 -2.48 -4.73
CA LYS A 391 -10.37 -1.05 -4.40
C LYS A 391 -9.29 -0.19 -5.06
N PRO A 392 -7.98 -0.57 -5.04
CA PRO A 392 -6.93 0.25 -5.65
C PRO A 392 -6.91 0.18 -7.19
N LEU A 393 -7.71 -0.68 -7.82
CA LEU A 393 -7.68 -0.88 -9.27
C LEU A 393 -8.51 0.20 -9.98
N GLU A 394 -7.98 0.75 -11.07
CA GLU A 394 -8.69 1.71 -11.93
C GLU A 394 -9.64 1.00 -12.90
N ILE A 395 -10.68 0.37 -12.37
CA ILE A 395 -11.68 -0.39 -13.13
C ILE A 395 -13.09 0.14 -12.90
N ARG A 396 -14.05 -0.28 -13.74
CA ARG A 396 -15.48 -0.07 -13.47
C ARG A 396 -15.97 -1.08 -12.44
N HIS A 397 -15.72 -0.83 -11.15
CA HIS A 397 -15.92 -1.82 -10.07
C HIS A 397 -17.31 -2.49 -10.09
N LEU A 398 -18.39 -1.74 -10.29
CA LEU A 398 -19.73 -2.29 -10.26
C LEU A 398 -20.02 -3.22 -11.43
N ALA A 399 -19.73 -2.78 -12.65
CA ALA A 399 -19.86 -3.61 -13.85
C ALA A 399 -18.96 -4.85 -13.76
N PHE A 400 -17.75 -4.69 -13.21
CA PHE A 400 -16.84 -5.81 -13.01
C PHE A 400 -17.39 -6.83 -11.99
N LEU A 401 -17.93 -6.38 -10.85
CA LEU A 401 -18.55 -7.24 -9.86
C LEU A 401 -19.77 -7.98 -10.41
N GLN A 402 -20.61 -7.32 -11.21
CA GLN A 402 -21.77 -7.92 -11.87
C GLN A 402 -21.37 -8.95 -12.94
N ASN A 403 -20.19 -8.81 -13.54
CA ASN A 403 -19.64 -9.81 -14.45
C ASN A 403 -19.09 -11.05 -13.72
N LEU A 404 -18.63 -10.89 -12.47
CA LEU A 404 -18.07 -11.98 -11.68
C LEU A 404 -19.12 -12.75 -10.88
N PHE A 405 -20.16 -12.07 -10.39
CA PHE A 405 -21.16 -12.62 -9.48
C PHE A 405 -22.57 -12.27 -9.95
N SER A 406 -23.53 -13.18 -9.72
CA SER A 406 -24.94 -12.86 -9.92
C SER A 406 -25.42 -11.84 -8.87
N LEU A 407 -26.42 -11.03 -9.23
CA LEU A 407 -27.02 -10.06 -8.30
C LEU A 407 -27.55 -10.74 -7.03
N GLU A 408 -28.15 -11.92 -7.16
CA GLU A 408 -28.62 -12.73 -6.03
C GLU A 408 -27.48 -13.07 -5.08
N LYS A 409 -26.33 -13.50 -5.61
CA LYS A 409 -25.14 -13.82 -4.80
C LYS A 409 -24.58 -12.58 -4.10
N LEU A 410 -24.51 -11.45 -4.81
CA LEU A 410 -24.06 -10.18 -4.22
C LEU A 410 -24.97 -9.73 -3.07
N ARG A 411 -26.29 -9.84 -3.24
CA ARG A 411 -27.27 -9.56 -2.18
C ARG A 411 -27.15 -10.52 -0.99
N LEU A 412 -26.80 -11.78 -1.24
CA LEU A 412 -26.51 -12.75 -0.16
C LEU A 412 -25.27 -12.41 0.66
N PHE A 413 -24.34 -11.58 0.17
CA PHE A 413 -23.25 -11.05 1.00
C PHE A 413 -23.68 -9.81 1.78
N ALA A 414 -24.71 -9.09 1.35
CA ALA A 414 -25.28 -7.94 2.04
C ALA A 414 -26.37 -8.38 3.05
N LYS A 415 -26.01 -9.22 4.03
CA LYS A 415 -26.94 -9.77 5.04
C LYS A 415 -27.11 -8.92 6.30
N SER A 416 -26.15 -8.04 6.63
CA SER A 416 -26.18 -7.23 7.85
C SER A 416 -25.69 -5.81 7.62
N SER A 417 -26.04 -4.89 8.53
CA SER A 417 -25.63 -3.49 8.41
C SER A 417 -24.12 -3.30 8.62
N SER A 418 -23.51 -4.14 9.46
CA SER A 418 -22.06 -4.21 9.62
C SER A 418 -21.36 -4.70 8.37
N SER A 419 -21.90 -5.74 7.71
CA SER A 419 -21.31 -6.27 6.49
C SER A 419 -21.35 -5.27 5.36
N LEU A 420 -22.50 -4.63 5.18
CA LEU A 420 -22.69 -3.64 4.15
C LEU A 420 -21.80 -2.40 4.38
N ALA A 421 -21.59 -1.98 5.63
CA ALA A 421 -20.65 -0.91 5.95
C ALA A 421 -19.19 -1.30 5.67
N ALA A 422 -18.80 -2.56 5.91
CA ALA A 422 -17.48 -3.07 5.57
C ALA A 422 -17.27 -3.09 4.04
N GLN A 423 -18.27 -3.54 3.27
CA GLN A 423 -18.24 -3.54 1.80
C GLN A 423 -18.11 -2.13 1.24
N LEU A 424 -18.90 -1.17 1.73
CA LEU A 424 -18.80 0.24 1.33
C LEU A 424 -17.40 0.80 1.64
N SER A 425 -16.84 0.48 2.80
CA SER A 425 -15.49 0.91 3.17
C SER A 425 -14.40 0.31 2.24
N ALA A 426 -14.66 -0.89 1.69
CA ALA A 426 -13.80 -1.58 0.75
C ALA A 426 -14.04 -1.20 -0.72
N LEU A 427 -15.03 -0.35 -1.02
CA LEU A 427 -15.31 0.17 -2.37
C LEU A 427 -14.83 1.63 -2.53
N PRO A 428 -14.55 2.07 -3.77
CA PRO A 428 -14.40 3.49 -4.08
C PRO A 428 -15.64 4.31 -3.72
N LEU A 429 -15.44 5.53 -3.20
CA LEU A 429 -16.50 6.38 -2.64
C LEU A 429 -17.56 6.80 -3.67
N ASP A 430 -17.15 6.94 -4.92
CA ASP A 430 -17.99 7.29 -6.07
C ASP A 430 -18.96 6.17 -6.46
N CYS A 431 -18.63 4.91 -6.19
CA CYS A 431 -19.50 3.77 -6.49
C CYS A 431 -20.58 3.51 -5.42
N HIS A 432 -20.53 4.17 -4.26
CA HIS A 432 -21.38 3.81 -3.10
C HIS A 432 -22.88 3.90 -3.38
N LEU A 433 -23.31 4.95 -4.07
CA LEU A 433 -24.74 5.15 -4.39
C LEU A 433 -25.26 4.07 -5.33
N GLU A 434 -24.55 3.85 -6.44
CA GLU A 434 -24.90 2.84 -7.44
C GLU A 434 -24.82 1.43 -6.86
N TYR A 435 -23.84 1.14 -5.98
CA TYR A 435 -23.77 -0.15 -5.28
C TYR A 435 -25.03 -0.41 -4.43
N LEU A 436 -25.45 0.57 -3.62
CA LEU A 436 -26.63 0.45 -2.77
C LEU A 436 -27.93 0.37 -3.59
N LYS A 437 -27.99 1.10 -4.71
CA LYS A 437 -29.18 1.18 -5.55
C LYS A 437 -29.33 -0.04 -6.47
N ASP A 438 -28.27 -0.41 -7.18
CA ASP A 438 -28.34 -1.34 -8.31
C ASP A 438 -27.92 -2.76 -7.93
N ILE A 439 -27.03 -2.91 -6.93
CA ILE A 439 -26.58 -4.23 -6.45
C ILE A 439 -27.40 -4.68 -5.25
N VAL A 440 -27.33 -3.93 -4.14
CA VAL A 440 -28.08 -4.27 -2.91
C VAL A 440 -29.58 -4.13 -3.16
N GLY A 441 -30.00 -2.95 -3.62
CA GLY A 441 -31.39 -2.63 -3.90
C GLY A 441 -32.18 -2.25 -2.65
N PRO A 442 -33.32 -1.56 -2.83
CA PRO A 442 -34.10 -0.98 -1.74
C PRO A 442 -34.70 -2.03 -0.79
N GLU A 443 -35.20 -3.14 -1.32
CA GLU A 443 -35.85 -4.18 -0.50
C GLU A 443 -34.87 -4.92 0.41
N GLN A 444 -33.68 -5.27 -0.11
CA GLN A 444 -32.62 -5.85 0.72
C GLN A 444 -32.14 -4.84 1.75
N LEU A 445 -31.99 -3.57 1.36
CA LEU A 445 -31.54 -2.51 2.26
C LEU A 445 -32.49 -2.31 3.45
N LYS A 446 -33.82 -2.29 3.20
CA LYS A 446 -34.87 -2.25 4.23
C LYS A 446 -34.74 -3.42 5.21
N THR A 447 -34.56 -4.62 4.68
CA THR A 447 -34.40 -5.85 5.48
C THR A 447 -33.17 -5.77 6.39
N VAL A 448 -32.05 -5.26 5.85
CA VAL A 448 -30.77 -5.16 6.57
C VAL A 448 -30.80 -4.13 7.70
N ILE A 449 -31.53 -3.02 7.53
CA ILE A 449 -31.63 -1.99 8.57
C ILE A 449 -32.69 -2.29 9.62
N GLY A 450 -33.73 -3.06 9.28
CA GLY A 450 -34.74 -3.57 10.22
C GLY A 450 -35.39 -2.50 11.10
N GLN A 451 -35.65 -1.30 10.56
CA GLN A 451 -36.16 -0.13 11.30
C GLN A 451 -35.30 0.30 12.51
N ASN A 452 -34.01 0.00 12.51
CA ASN A 452 -33.08 0.37 13.58
C ASN A 452 -32.16 1.52 13.17
N TYR A 453 -32.32 2.68 13.81
CA TYR A 453 -31.52 3.87 13.49
C TYR A 453 -30.01 3.68 13.72
N CYS A 454 -29.59 2.80 14.63
CA CYS A 454 -28.18 2.50 14.85
C CYS A 454 -27.59 1.76 13.63
N MET A 455 -28.34 0.82 13.07
CA MET A 455 -27.95 0.09 11.86
C MET A 455 -27.88 1.04 10.65
N LEU A 456 -28.85 1.95 10.53
CA LEU A 456 -28.85 3.00 9.51
C LEU A 456 -27.66 3.95 9.67
N ALA A 457 -27.32 4.36 10.89
CA ALA A 457 -26.16 5.22 11.15
C ALA A 457 -24.84 4.54 10.74
N THR A 458 -24.68 3.25 11.08
CA THR A 458 -23.51 2.44 10.68
C THR A 458 -23.33 2.41 9.17
N LEU A 459 -24.43 2.27 8.41
CA LEU A 459 -24.40 2.30 6.95
C LEU A 459 -24.01 3.66 6.37
N LEU A 460 -24.51 4.76 6.93
CA LEU A 460 -24.29 6.10 6.39
C LEU A 460 -22.87 6.62 6.67
N ASN A 461 -22.22 6.18 7.74
CA ASN A 461 -20.87 6.60 8.13
C ASN A 461 -19.82 6.51 7.02
N PRO A 462 -19.62 5.36 6.34
CA PRO A 462 -18.61 5.23 5.29
C PRO A 462 -18.92 6.02 4.00
N VAL A 463 -20.14 6.52 3.82
CA VAL A 463 -20.57 7.22 2.59
C VAL A 463 -20.30 8.72 2.69
N LYS A 464 -19.98 9.35 1.55
CA LYS A 464 -19.90 10.82 1.42
C LYS A 464 -21.20 11.49 1.89
N ASP A 465 -21.06 12.57 2.63
CA ASP A 465 -22.16 13.36 3.20
C ASP A 465 -23.19 13.83 2.17
N ILE A 466 -22.74 14.25 0.98
CA ILE A 466 -23.59 14.69 -0.14
C ILE A 466 -24.52 13.58 -0.64
N HIS A 467 -24.14 12.30 -0.48
CA HIS A 467 -24.88 11.15 -0.98
C HIS A 467 -25.85 10.55 0.06
N ARG A 468 -25.63 10.81 1.36
CA ARG A 468 -26.44 10.26 2.47
C ARG A 468 -27.92 10.62 2.34
N LYS A 469 -28.25 11.81 1.84
CA LYS A 469 -29.64 12.22 1.62
C LYS A 469 -30.33 11.35 0.56
N SER A 470 -29.66 11.06 -0.54
CA SER A 470 -30.22 10.22 -1.61
C SER A 470 -30.39 8.77 -1.15
N ILE A 471 -29.46 8.24 -0.34
CA ILE A 471 -29.64 6.92 0.27
C ILE A 471 -30.91 6.88 1.12
N LEU A 472 -31.11 7.88 1.97
CA LEU A 472 -32.28 7.96 2.84
C LEU A 472 -33.59 8.03 2.05
N PHE A 473 -33.69 8.94 1.08
CA PHE A 473 -35.01 9.23 0.52
C PHE A 473 -35.24 8.71 -0.88
N ASP A 474 -34.19 8.53 -1.67
CA ASP A 474 -34.32 8.10 -3.06
C ASP A 474 -34.14 6.57 -3.17
N ILE A 475 -33.41 5.94 -2.22
CA ILE A 475 -33.23 4.48 -2.16
C ILE A 475 -34.16 3.85 -1.11
N LEU A 476 -34.03 4.21 0.18
CA LEU A 476 -34.86 3.60 1.24
C LEU A 476 -36.34 4.02 1.13
N GLY A 477 -36.58 5.28 0.76
CA GLY A 477 -37.91 5.86 0.63
C GLY A 477 -38.39 6.56 1.91
N GLU A 478 -39.33 7.50 1.74
CA GLU A 478 -39.81 8.35 2.84
C GLU A 478 -40.46 7.56 3.97
N GLU A 479 -41.28 6.56 3.65
CA GLU A 479 -42.03 5.76 4.63
C GLU A 479 -41.08 4.99 5.56
N GLU A 480 -40.06 4.33 5.00
CA GLU A 480 -39.10 3.55 5.77
C GLU A 480 -38.24 4.44 6.67
N VAL A 481 -37.80 5.60 6.16
CA VAL A 481 -37.02 6.56 6.96
C VAL A 481 -37.86 7.10 8.12
N GLN A 482 -39.14 7.39 7.89
CA GLN A 482 -40.05 7.86 8.93
C GLN A 482 -40.34 6.77 9.98
N ALA A 483 -40.43 5.51 9.57
CA ALA A 483 -40.57 4.36 10.48
C ALA A 483 -39.32 4.15 11.35
N THR A 484 -38.13 4.28 10.74
CA THR A 484 -36.84 4.10 11.40
C THR A 484 -36.47 5.27 12.32
N ILE A 485 -36.78 6.50 11.91
CA ILE A 485 -36.42 7.73 12.63
C ILE A 485 -37.70 8.41 13.10
N LYS A 486 -38.18 7.99 14.28
CA LYS A 486 -39.37 8.59 14.89
C LYS A 486 -39.16 10.10 15.09
N SER A 487 -40.16 10.89 14.68
CA SER A 487 -40.12 12.35 14.74
C SER A 487 -40.39 12.91 16.16
N TYR A 488 -40.82 12.06 17.08
CA TYR A 488 -41.24 12.33 18.47
C TYR A 488 -40.75 11.22 19.42
N GLY A 489 -40.70 11.50 20.72
CA GLY A 489 -40.18 10.56 21.73
C GLY A 489 -38.66 10.70 21.92
N ASP A 490 -37.93 9.57 22.02
CA ASP A 490 -36.46 9.57 22.14
C ASP A 490 -35.81 10.24 20.91
N LEU A 491 -35.34 11.47 21.11
CA LEU A 491 -34.74 12.30 20.08
C LEU A 491 -33.35 11.83 19.64
N ARG A 492 -32.77 10.82 20.31
CA ARG A 492 -31.42 10.31 20.03
C ARG A 492 -31.27 9.80 18.60
N ALA A 493 -32.29 9.10 18.07
CA ALA A 493 -32.28 8.61 16.69
C ALA A 493 -32.16 9.77 15.69
N ARG A 494 -32.98 10.80 15.87
CA ARG A 494 -33.00 11.97 15.00
C ARG A 494 -31.71 12.76 15.08
N GLN A 495 -31.18 12.99 16.28
CA GLN A 495 -29.92 13.71 16.48
C GLN A 495 -28.74 12.97 15.86
N THR A 496 -28.66 11.66 16.06
CA THR A 496 -27.60 10.81 15.49
C THR A 496 -27.59 10.90 13.97
N ILE A 497 -28.73 10.71 13.31
CA ILE A 497 -28.79 10.76 11.85
C ILE A 497 -28.64 12.20 11.32
N GLU A 498 -29.26 13.21 11.94
CA GLU A 498 -29.13 14.63 11.54
C GLU A 498 -27.68 15.11 11.56
N ALA A 499 -26.86 14.62 12.50
CA ALA A 499 -25.44 14.92 12.59
C ALA A 499 -24.64 14.39 11.38
N LEU A 500 -25.06 13.26 10.80
CA LEU A 500 -24.44 12.66 9.61
C LEU A 500 -24.86 13.37 8.31
N ILE A 501 -25.89 14.21 8.32
CA ILE A 501 -26.34 14.93 7.11
C ILE A 501 -25.60 16.26 6.95
N HIS A 502 -25.21 16.56 5.71
CA HIS A 502 -24.60 17.84 5.34
C HIS A 502 -25.44 19.02 5.84
N PRO A 503 -24.85 20.07 6.44
CA PRO A 503 -25.58 21.17 7.09
C PRO A 503 -26.69 21.79 6.23
N GLU A 504 -26.43 21.99 4.94
CA GLU A 504 -27.37 22.59 3.99
C GLU A 504 -28.65 21.76 3.80
N HIS A 505 -28.55 20.43 3.93
CA HIS A 505 -29.69 19.51 3.75
C HIS A 505 -30.46 19.24 5.05
N ARG A 506 -29.96 19.65 6.22
CA ARG A 506 -30.60 19.35 7.52
C ARG A 506 -32.01 19.94 7.66
N LYS A 507 -32.26 21.13 7.09
CA LYS A 507 -33.61 21.73 7.09
C LYS A 507 -34.60 20.88 6.31
N GLU A 508 -34.17 20.39 5.14
CA GLU A 508 -35.01 19.57 4.27
C GLU A 508 -35.21 18.16 4.85
N PHE A 509 -34.15 17.53 5.36
CA PHE A 509 -34.22 16.24 6.08
C PHE A 509 -35.30 16.28 7.17
N ARG A 510 -35.25 17.30 8.04
CA ARG A 510 -36.28 17.49 9.09
C ARG A 510 -37.69 17.66 8.55
N ARG A 511 -37.84 18.32 7.39
CA ARG A 511 -39.14 18.51 6.73
C ARG A 511 -39.72 17.20 6.19
N ARG A 512 -38.86 16.34 5.62
CA ARG A 512 -39.26 15.03 5.03
C ARG A 512 -39.49 13.94 6.08
N LEU A 513 -38.92 14.07 7.28
CA LEU A 513 -39.21 13.18 8.42
C LEU A 513 -40.64 13.32 8.99
N THR A 514 -41.36 14.39 8.64
CA THR A 514 -42.73 14.59 9.15
C THR A 514 -43.73 14.18 8.07
N ASN A 515 -44.48 13.11 8.32
CA ASN A 515 -45.53 12.64 7.42
C ASN A 515 -46.71 13.64 7.35
N ALA A 516 -47.60 13.46 6.36
CA ALA A 516 -48.72 14.38 6.13
C ALA A 516 -49.70 14.42 7.31
N ALA A 517 -50.02 13.26 7.90
CA ALA A 517 -50.93 13.15 9.03
C ALA A 517 -50.41 13.89 10.28
N GLU A 518 -49.11 13.83 10.55
CA GLU A 518 -48.47 14.54 11.67
C GLU A 518 -48.45 16.05 11.44
N LYS A 519 -48.32 16.51 10.18
CA LYS A 519 -48.47 17.93 9.82
C LYS A 519 -49.90 18.42 10.08
N GLU A 520 -50.89 17.66 9.63
CA GLU A 520 -52.30 17.99 9.84
C GLU A 520 -52.66 18.02 11.33
N ALA A 521 -52.24 16.99 12.08
CA ALA A 521 -52.47 16.91 13.51
C ALA A 521 -51.80 18.07 14.26
N LYS A 522 -50.59 18.46 13.84
CA LYS A 522 -49.90 19.62 14.40
C LYS A 522 -50.66 20.92 14.20
N ASP A 523 -51.22 21.14 13.01
CA ASP A 523 -52.00 22.34 12.74
C ASP A 523 -53.32 22.33 13.52
N TRP A 524 -53.96 21.17 13.67
CA TRP A 524 -55.15 21.01 14.51
C TRP A 524 -54.86 21.30 15.99
N VAL A 525 -53.81 20.71 16.57
CA VAL A 525 -53.41 20.91 17.97
C VAL A 525 -53.03 22.38 18.22
N LYS A 526 -52.33 23.02 17.28
CA LYS A 526 -52.05 24.46 17.35
C LYS A 526 -53.32 25.31 17.36
N LYS A 527 -54.30 24.98 16.50
CA LYS A 527 -55.59 25.67 16.47
C LYS A 527 -56.31 25.55 17.81
N GLN A 528 -56.36 24.34 18.39
CA GLN A 528 -56.93 24.13 19.73
C GLN A 528 -56.17 24.92 20.80
N ARG A 529 -54.84 24.94 20.74
CA ARG A 529 -54.02 25.73 21.65
C ARG A 529 -54.35 27.23 21.56
N GLN A 530 -54.54 27.76 20.35
CA GLN A 530 -54.91 29.16 20.15
C GLN A 530 -56.31 29.47 20.68
N ILE A 531 -57.27 28.54 20.51
CA ILE A 531 -58.61 28.63 21.10
C ILE A 531 -58.51 28.73 22.64
N ILE A 532 -57.67 27.90 23.28
CA ILE A 532 -57.45 27.95 24.72
C ILE A 532 -56.81 29.29 25.16
N ILE A 533 -55.86 29.83 24.40
CA ILE A 533 -55.22 31.11 24.71
C ILE A 533 -56.24 32.26 24.62
N ASN A 534 -57.01 32.33 23.54
CA ASN A 534 -57.87 33.47 23.22
C ASN A 534 -59.19 33.47 24.00
N ASN A 535 -59.73 32.31 24.38
CA ASN A 535 -61.07 32.25 24.98
C ASN A 535 -61.05 32.51 26.49
N PRO A 536 -61.93 33.39 27.02
CA PRO A 536 -62.14 33.51 28.45
C PRO A 536 -62.92 32.30 28.97
N PHE A 537 -62.44 31.67 30.04
CA PHE A 537 -63.15 30.56 30.71
C PHE A 537 -63.73 31.04 32.03
N LYS A 538 -65.02 30.82 32.27
CA LYS A 538 -65.66 31.06 33.57
C LYS A 538 -65.57 29.78 34.41
N VAL A 539 -64.82 29.83 35.51
CA VAL A 539 -64.71 28.70 36.45
C VAL A 539 -65.65 28.96 37.62
N GLY A 540 -66.67 28.11 37.79
CA GLY A 540 -67.64 28.21 38.88
C GLY A 540 -67.00 27.91 40.24
N LEU A 541 -67.43 28.62 41.28
CA LEU A 541 -66.78 28.61 42.59
C LEU A 541 -67.28 27.47 43.51
N TRP A 542 -68.38 26.79 43.19
CA TRP A 542 -68.97 25.74 44.04
C TRP A 542 -69.63 24.63 43.21
N GLY A 543 -69.27 23.37 43.48
CA GLY A 543 -70.15 22.20 43.31
C GLY A 543 -70.08 21.39 42.01
N MET A 544 -69.31 20.29 42.07
CA MET A 544 -69.45 19.03 41.31
C MET A 544 -69.14 19.04 39.80
N GLY A 545 -67.84 18.93 39.50
CA GLY A 545 -67.35 18.58 38.15
C GLY A 545 -65.90 18.96 37.83
N GLY A 546 -64.97 18.93 38.80
CA GLY A 546 -63.53 19.14 38.58
C GLY A 546 -63.08 20.59 38.77
N GLY A 547 -62.32 20.85 39.84
CA GLY A 547 -61.74 22.16 40.14
C GLY A 547 -60.96 22.73 38.96
N GLY A 548 -61.10 24.03 38.72
CA GLY A 548 -60.30 24.71 37.71
C GLY A 548 -58.82 24.62 38.06
N VAL A 549 -58.01 24.28 37.07
CA VAL A 549 -56.55 24.16 37.16
C VAL A 549 -55.89 25.41 36.56
N ASP A 550 -54.77 25.82 37.14
CA ASP A 550 -53.98 26.92 36.60
C ASP A 550 -53.04 26.37 35.53
N ILE A 551 -53.11 26.95 34.33
CA ILE A 551 -52.18 26.68 33.24
C ILE A 551 -51.28 27.89 33.02
N THR A 552 -50.02 27.63 32.70
CA THR A 552 -49.07 28.68 32.33
C THR A 552 -49.08 28.92 30.82
N LEU A 553 -49.36 30.17 30.43
CA LEU A 553 -49.40 30.62 29.05
C LEU A 553 -47.99 30.92 28.51
N PRO A 554 -47.81 31.08 27.17
CA PRO A 554 -46.50 31.35 26.57
C PRO A 554 -45.81 32.63 27.06
N ASP A 555 -46.58 33.61 27.52
CA ASP A 555 -46.12 34.88 28.12
C ASP A 555 -45.79 34.76 29.62
N LYS A 556 -45.80 33.53 30.15
CA LYS A 556 -45.61 33.18 31.58
C LYS A 556 -46.75 33.61 32.51
N SER A 557 -47.84 34.17 31.99
CA SER A 557 -49.04 34.44 32.79
C SER A 557 -49.73 33.14 33.21
N GLN A 558 -50.41 33.16 34.36
CA GLN A 558 -51.25 32.04 34.80
C GLN A 558 -52.70 32.29 34.39
N LYS A 559 -53.34 31.27 33.83
CA LYS A 559 -54.75 31.30 33.42
C LYS A 559 -55.49 30.13 34.04
N ARG A 560 -56.56 30.41 34.79
CA ARG A 560 -57.38 29.35 35.39
C ARG A 560 -58.40 28.82 34.39
N VAL A 561 -58.40 27.51 34.15
CA VAL A 561 -59.24 26.86 33.14
C VAL A 561 -59.94 25.62 33.72
N PRO A 562 -61.07 25.15 33.15
CA PRO A 562 -61.68 23.88 33.55
C PRO A 562 -60.68 22.72 33.45
N GLY A 563 -60.78 21.72 34.32
CA GLY A 563 -59.86 20.58 34.34
C GLY A 563 -59.70 19.86 33.00
N THR A 564 -60.78 19.73 32.22
CA THR A 564 -60.75 19.20 30.85
C THR A 564 -59.87 20.05 29.93
N VAL A 565 -59.99 21.37 29.98
CA VAL A 565 -59.15 22.31 29.20
C VAL A 565 -57.70 22.28 29.68
N GLY A 566 -57.48 22.08 30.98
CA GLY A 566 -56.16 21.84 31.54
C GLY A 566 -55.48 20.61 30.95
N LYS A 567 -56.22 19.49 30.81
CA LYS A 567 -55.71 18.27 30.15
C LYS A 567 -55.42 18.49 28.66
N LEU A 568 -56.30 19.19 27.95
CA LEU A 568 -56.05 19.57 26.54
C LEU A 568 -54.77 20.42 26.40
N TRP A 569 -54.55 21.36 27.33
CA TRP A 569 -53.34 22.17 27.38
C TRP A 569 -52.10 21.31 27.63
N GLU A 570 -52.17 20.37 28.57
CA GLU A 570 -51.12 19.42 28.90
C GLU A 570 -50.73 18.54 27.69
N TYR A 571 -51.71 17.92 27.01
CA TYR A 571 -51.46 17.14 25.79
C TYR A 571 -50.78 17.98 24.70
N SER A 572 -51.26 19.21 24.49
CA SER A 572 -50.62 20.14 23.53
C SER A 572 -49.19 20.53 23.94
N CYS A 573 -48.92 20.67 25.24
CA CYS A 573 -47.59 20.98 25.76
C CYS A 573 -46.64 19.80 25.61
N ASN A 574 -47.12 18.57 25.84
CA ASN A 574 -46.36 17.35 25.64
C ASN A 574 -45.98 17.15 24.17
N ALA A 575 -46.91 17.40 23.23
CA ALA A 575 -46.60 17.38 21.79
C ALA A 575 -45.63 18.50 21.38
N ARG A 576 -45.80 19.72 21.91
CA ARG A 576 -44.86 20.84 21.64
C ARG A 576 -43.46 20.56 22.17
N ALA A 577 -43.36 19.91 23.32
CA ALA A 577 -42.11 19.45 23.92
C ALA A 577 -41.57 18.17 23.24
N LYS A 578 -42.25 17.63 22.22
CA LYS A 578 -41.94 16.39 21.49
C LYS A 578 -41.90 15.14 22.37
N LYS A 579 -42.55 15.18 23.54
CA LYS A 579 -42.71 14.02 24.44
C LYS A 579 -43.67 12.98 23.85
N THR A 580 -44.66 13.43 23.09
CA THR A 580 -45.64 12.62 22.36
C THR A 580 -45.78 13.14 20.92
N SER A 581 -46.35 12.33 20.02
CA SER A 581 -46.68 12.78 18.66
C SER A 581 -47.84 13.77 18.66
N TYR A 582 -47.97 14.57 17.60
CA TYR A 582 -49.15 15.42 17.41
C TYR A 582 -50.38 14.59 17.06
N ILE A 583 -50.23 13.45 16.40
CA ILE A 583 -51.33 12.50 16.15
C ILE A 583 -51.90 11.96 17.48
N ASP A 584 -51.05 11.50 18.40
CA ASP A 584 -51.48 10.98 19.70
C ASP A 584 -52.11 12.09 20.53
N ALA A 585 -51.49 13.28 20.54
CA ALA A 585 -52.08 14.44 21.21
C ALA A 585 -53.43 14.83 20.62
N LYS A 586 -53.60 14.82 19.29
CA LYS A 586 -54.91 15.05 18.64
C LYS A 586 -55.93 14.01 19.10
N ARG A 587 -55.57 12.72 19.08
CA ARG A 587 -56.44 11.62 19.51
C ARG A 587 -56.84 11.75 20.99
N ASP A 588 -55.89 12.01 21.88
CA ASP A 588 -56.16 12.18 23.31
C ASP A 588 -57.01 13.42 23.60
N MET A 589 -56.78 14.50 22.85
CA MET A 589 -57.59 15.71 22.92
C MET A 589 -59.03 15.46 22.42
N GLU A 590 -59.21 14.76 21.30
CA GLU A 590 -60.52 14.37 20.77
C GLU A 590 -61.27 13.43 21.73
N LEU A 591 -60.58 12.46 22.34
CA LEU A 591 -61.12 11.59 23.38
C LEU A 591 -61.55 12.40 24.61
N CYS A 592 -60.72 13.33 25.07
CA CYS A 592 -61.03 14.21 26.20
C CYS A 592 -62.28 15.07 25.93
N LEU A 593 -62.40 15.62 24.72
CA LEU A 593 -63.56 16.40 24.27
C LEU A 593 -64.83 15.52 24.18
N SER A 594 -64.74 14.30 23.65
CA SER A 594 -65.89 13.40 23.53
C SER A 594 -66.41 12.90 24.89
N GLN A 595 -65.52 12.60 25.84
CA GLN A 595 -65.89 12.23 27.21
C GLN A 595 -66.56 13.39 27.97
N SER A 596 -66.17 14.63 27.68
CA SER A 596 -66.82 15.80 28.26
C SER A 596 -68.25 16.00 27.74
N LYS A 597 -68.52 15.66 26.47
CA LYS A 597 -69.88 15.74 25.87
C LYS A 597 -70.84 14.64 26.37
N LYS A 598 -70.34 13.48 26.78
CA LYS A 598 -71.16 12.37 27.31
C LYS A 598 -71.58 12.54 28.77
N LYS A 599 -70.99 13.47 29.52
CA LYS A 599 -71.35 13.80 30.92
C LYS A 599 -72.29 15.01 31.02
N ASN A 600 -73.27 15.10 30.11
CA ASN A 600 -74.17 16.24 29.97
C ASN A 600 -75.35 16.30 30.99
N ASP A 601 -75.28 15.61 32.12
CA ASP A 601 -76.32 15.70 33.17
C ASP A 601 -76.16 16.89 34.12
N TRP A 602 -75.11 17.71 34.00
CA TRP A 602 -74.88 18.82 34.93
C TRP A 602 -74.39 20.08 34.20
N VAL A 603 -75.26 20.70 33.40
CA VAL A 603 -75.10 22.10 32.97
C VAL A 603 -76.35 22.88 33.35
N THR A 604 -76.40 23.38 34.58
CA THR A 604 -77.33 24.45 34.97
C THR A 604 -76.59 25.79 34.88
N PHE A 605 -77.05 26.67 34.00
CA PHE A 605 -76.64 28.07 33.99
C PHE A 605 -77.30 28.80 35.16
N PHE A 606 -76.52 29.51 35.98
CA PHE A 606 -77.05 30.56 36.86
C PHE A 606 -76.56 31.92 36.39
N SER A 607 -77.48 32.77 35.93
CA SER A 607 -77.31 34.22 35.87
C SER A 607 -77.77 34.81 37.21
N ARG A 608 -76.95 35.69 37.79
CA ARG A 608 -77.32 36.44 39.01
C ARG A 608 -78.40 37.47 38.64
N GLY A 609 -79.59 37.32 39.22
CA GLY A 609 -80.61 38.37 39.20
C GLY A 609 -82.03 37.86 39.39
N LYS A 610 -82.50 37.92 40.64
CA LYS A 610 -83.88 37.70 41.13
C LYS A 610 -84.40 36.26 41.15
N GLU A 611 -84.96 35.95 42.32
CA GLU A 611 -85.62 34.72 42.69
C GLU A 611 -86.77 34.39 41.73
N THR A 612 -86.64 33.28 40.99
CA THR A 612 -87.74 32.37 40.63
C THR A 612 -87.15 31.16 39.92
N LYS A 613 -87.24 29.98 40.54
CA LYS A 613 -86.94 28.70 39.86
C LYS A 613 -88.07 28.43 38.86
N ARG A 614 -87.80 28.54 37.56
CA ARG A 614 -88.65 27.93 36.52
C ARG A 614 -87.88 26.78 35.87
N TYR A 615 -88.46 25.59 35.95
CA TYR A 615 -88.01 24.42 35.23
C TYR A 615 -88.58 24.49 33.81
N TYR A 616 -87.72 24.49 32.79
CA TYR A 616 -88.13 24.19 31.42
C TYR A 616 -87.72 22.76 31.10
N LYS A 617 -88.72 21.93 30.79
CA LYS A 617 -88.53 20.63 30.16
C LYS A 617 -87.96 20.92 28.77
N GLN A 618 -86.78 20.41 28.47
CA GLN A 618 -86.19 20.60 27.15
C GLN A 618 -86.99 19.73 26.16
N GLU A 619 -87.82 20.39 25.35
CA GLU A 619 -88.36 19.74 24.16
C GLU A 619 -87.20 19.40 23.23
N THR A 620 -87.17 18.14 22.80
CA THR A 620 -86.38 17.64 21.69
C THR A 620 -86.68 18.49 20.45
N ALA A 621 -85.80 19.44 20.14
CA ALA A 621 -85.78 20.06 18.82
C ALA A 621 -85.12 19.07 17.86
N ALA A 622 -85.96 18.57 16.96
CA ALA A 622 -85.60 17.79 15.81
C ALA A 622 -84.53 18.47 14.97
N LEU A 623 -83.77 17.64 14.24
CA LEU A 623 -83.08 18.01 13.03
C LEU A 623 -84.05 18.77 12.12
N ASP A 624 -83.73 20.02 11.78
CA ASP A 624 -84.21 20.61 10.53
C ASP A 624 -83.00 20.84 9.62
N GLU A 625 -83.05 20.08 8.53
CA GLU A 625 -82.25 20.22 7.34
C GLU A 625 -82.57 21.56 6.65
N ASN A 626 -81.56 22.21 6.08
CA ASN A 626 -81.63 23.21 5.00
C ASN A 626 -82.84 24.17 4.90
N PRO A 627 -82.54 25.48 4.89
CA PRO A 627 -83.21 26.39 3.96
C PRO A 627 -82.24 26.77 2.84
N LYS A 628 -82.61 26.34 1.63
CA LYS A 628 -82.03 26.81 0.36
C LYS A 628 -82.22 28.32 0.23
N ASN A 629 -81.26 28.95 -0.44
CA ASN A 629 -81.43 30.18 -1.19
C ASN A 629 -82.65 30.07 -2.12
N GLU A 630 -83.49 31.10 -2.17
CA GLU A 630 -84.15 31.53 -3.41
C GLU A 630 -84.70 32.97 -3.25
N PHE A 631 -84.01 33.91 -3.89
CA PHE A 631 -84.62 35.13 -4.39
C PHE A 631 -85.30 34.78 -5.72
N SER A 632 -86.62 34.94 -5.83
CA SER A 632 -87.30 35.23 -7.10
C SER A 632 -88.74 35.70 -6.87
N SER A 633 -88.91 37.03 -6.94
CA SER A 633 -89.97 37.84 -7.58
C SER A 633 -90.27 39.10 -6.78
#